data_AF-D8Q101-F1
#
_entry.id   AF-D8Q101-F1
#
_cell.length_a   1.000
_cell.length_b   1.000
_cell.length_c   1.000
_cell.angle_alpha   90.00
_cell.angle_beta   90.00
_cell.angle_gamma   90.00
#
_symmetry.space_group_name_H-M   'P 1'
#
loop_
_entity.id
_entity.type
_entity.pdbx_description
1 polymer ?
#
loop_
_entity_poly.entity_id
_entity_poly.type
_entity_poly.pdbx_seq_one_letter_code
_entity_poly.pdbx_strand_id
1 'polypeptide(L)'
;MDISVYYDYSDDSTGAIPVHINCLDILKKVLKRDGYDLDADTLYALFLDAHEDGKRCLNFDYYDFNGLDGQDFRLRAKQEAFVCDPTDVHQLPDYLNNLPAIKPSDSPSPSKSNTSVSQSQDPFSALPTELILIIKLYIPREAFIPFLLAVPAASRIELTNSFFLARIAVDMPWAWEVLSPPPFKRTDVDWRAVYTHLYTESSASRTNALPGLANRRRIWDVCSKQAAPIYKRRANEERKASEQGSVPEEVKARARCAHMPHVLSPAPTK
;
A
#
# COMPACT_ATOMS: atom_id res chain seq x y z
N MET A 1 25.74 17.99 20.80
CA MET A 1 25.21 17.71 19.45
C MET A 1 23.96 18.54 19.31
N ASP A 2 24.07 19.71 18.69
CA ASP A 2 22.90 20.45 18.22
C ASP A 2 22.34 19.65 17.04
N ILE A 3 21.24 18.95 17.27
CA ILE A 3 20.50 18.33 16.17
C ILE A 3 19.75 19.50 15.51
N SER A 4 20.27 19.99 14.38
CA SER A 4 19.56 20.98 13.58
C SER A 4 18.27 20.32 13.07
N VAL A 5 17.15 20.73 13.66
CA VAL A 5 15.81 20.22 13.30
C VAL A 5 15.34 20.78 11.93
N TYR A 6 16.13 21.66 11.34
CA TYR A 6 15.88 22.29 10.04
C TYR A 6 17.15 22.27 9.19
N TYR A 7 16.98 22.23 7.87
CA TYR A 7 18.08 22.34 6.91
C TYR A 7 18.89 23.60 7.21
N ASP A 8 20.14 23.43 7.60
CA ASP A 8 21.06 24.53 7.85
C ASP A 8 21.74 24.91 6.54
N TYR A 9 21.40 26.09 6.02
CA TYR A 9 21.99 26.63 4.79
C TYR A 9 23.48 26.93 4.90
N SER A 10 24.06 26.88 6.11
CA SER A 10 25.48 27.16 6.33
C SER A 10 26.37 25.91 6.27
N ASP A 11 25.81 24.72 6.46
CA ASP A 11 26.61 23.49 6.63
C ASP A 11 26.40 22.43 5.53
N ASP A 12 25.53 22.71 4.54
CA ASP A 12 25.11 21.80 3.46
C ASP A 12 24.74 20.37 3.93
N SER A 13 24.47 20.23 5.23
CA SER A 13 24.15 18.98 5.88
C SER A 13 22.71 18.61 5.55
N THR A 14 22.48 17.32 5.29
CA THR A 14 21.13 16.79 5.10
C THR A 14 20.39 16.88 6.43
N GLY A 15 19.70 18.00 6.66
CA GLY A 15 18.92 18.26 7.87
C GLY A 15 17.75 17.30 8.04
N ALA A 16 16.85 17.59 8.99
CA ALA A 16 15.66 16.78 9.19
C ALA A 16 14.77 16.75 7.92
N ILE A 17 14.35 15.54 7.51
CA ILE A 17 13.41 15.34 6.40
C ILE A 17 11.99 15.27 6.97
N PRO A 18 11.15 16.31 6.81
CA PRO A 18 9.83 16.35 7.42
C PRO A 18 8.87 15.39 6.73
N VAL A 19 8.07 14.68 7.52
CA VAL A 19 7.01 13.79 7.02
C VAL A 19 5.72 14.03 7.80
N HIS A 20 4.61 14.13 7.07
CA HIS A 20 3.29 14.21 7.70
C HIS A 20 2.98 12.92 8.46
N ILE A 21 2.46 13.05 9.68
CA ILE A 21 2.12 11.90 10.54
C ILE A 21 1.16 10.92 9.84
N ASN A 22 0.16 11.45 9.12
CA ASN A 22 -0.81 10.62 8.40
C ASN A 22 -0.17 9.83 7.24
N CYS A 23 0.81 10.42 6.54
CA CYS A 23 1.57 9.71 5.49
C CYS A 23 2.43 8.60 6.11
N LEU A 24 3.06 8.87 7.25
CA LEU A 24 3.85 7.88 7.98
C LEU A 24 2.97 6.70 8.44
N ASP A 25 1.76 6.97 8.92
CA ASP A 25 0.83 5.92 9.35
C ASP A 25 0.33 5.07 8.17
N ILE A 26 0.14 5.67 6.99
CA ILE A 26 -0.14 4.90 5.76
C ILE A 26 1.06 4.02 5.39
N LEU A 27 2.29 4.54 5.45
CA LEU A 27 3.50 3.75 5.21
C LEU A 27 3.61 2.57 6.18
N LYS A 28 3.35 2.77 7.46
CA LYS A 28 3.30 1.68 8.46
C LYS A 28 2.28 0.61 8.07
N LYS A 29 1.08 0.99 7.62
CA LYS A 29 0.05 0.04 7.16
C LYS A 29 0.53 -0.78 5.96
N VAL A 30 1.17 -0.13 5.00
CA VAL A 30 1.76 -0.80 3.82
C VAL A 30 2.83 -1.80 4.26
N LEU A 31 3.80 -1.39 5.08
CA LEU A 31 4.89 -2.24 5.55
C LEU A 31 4.40 -3.43 6.38
N LYS A 32 3.45 -3.19 7.29
CA LYS A 32 2.86 -4.24 8.14
C LYS A 32 2.17 -5.33 7.33
N ARG A 33 1.55 -4.97 6.19
CA ARG A 33 0.92 -5.94 5.28
C ARG A 33 1.93 -6.94 4.71
N ASP A 34 3.19 -6.54 4.62
CA ASP A 34 4.30 -7.35 4.12
C ASP A 34 5.17 -7.92 5.25
N GLY A 35 4.73 -7.79 6.52
CA GLY A 35 5.41 -8.35 7.69
C GLY A 35 6.60 -7.54 8.21
N TYR A 36 6.66 -6.24 7.89
CA TYR A 36 7.69 -5.34 8.40
C TYR A 36 7.11 -4.40 9.46
N ASP A 37 7.79 -4.33 10.60
CA ASP A 37 7.60 -3.26 11.57
C ASP A 37 8.51 -2.08 11.22
N LEU A 38 8.07 -0.87 11.55
CA LEU A 38 8.80 0.34 11.23
C LEU A 38 9.88 0.61 12.28
N ASP A 39 11.12 0.47 11.84
CA ASP A 39 12.34 0.95 12.51
C ASP A 39 12.70 2.37 12.06
N ALA A 40 13.17 3.19 13.01
CA ALA A 40 13.46 4.61 12.79
C ALA A 40 14.74 4.84 11.96
N ASP A 41 15.76 4.01 12.15
CA ASP A 41 17.04 4.16 11.45
C ASP A 41 16.89 3.71 10.00
N THR A 42 16.21 2.57 9.76
CA THR A 42 15.87 2.12 8.40
C THR A 42 14.99 3.15 7.69
N LEU A 43 14.06 3.80 8.41
CA LEU A 43 13.20 4.83 7.85
C LEU A 43 14.00 6.08 7.44
N TYR A 44 14.92 6.52 8.30
CA TYR A 44 15.79 7.65 7.98
C TYR A 44 16.71 7.34 6.79
N ALA A 45 17.30 6.14 6.76
CA ALA A 45 18.10 5.67 5.63
C ALA A 45 17.30 5.63 4.32
N LEU A 46 16.03 5.22 4.37
CA LEU A 46 15.12 5.31 3.22
C LEU A 46 14.94 6.75 2.76
N PHE A 47 14.77 7.70 3.68
CA PHE A 47 14.58 9.09 3.30
C PHE A 47 15.84 9.67 2.66
N LEU A 48 17.03 9.31 3.16
CA LEU A 48 18.29 9.67 2.52
C LEU A 48 18.40 9.09 1.10
N ASP A 49 18.03 7.82 0.90
CA ASP A 49 18.06 7.18 -0.42
C ASP A 49 17.10 7.83 -1.43
N ALA A 50 15.95 8.28 -0.94
CA ALA A 50 14.94 8.92 -1.75
C ALA A 50 15.17 10.44 -1.87
N HIS A 51 16.09 11.03 -1.12
CA HIS A 51 16.40 12.44 -1.18
C HIS A 51 17.27 12.73 -2.41
N GLU A 52 17.01 13.85 -3.07
CA GLU A 52 17.85 14.35 -4.17
C GLU A 52 18.50 15.65 -3.72
N ASP A 53 19.81 15.76 -3.92
CA ASP A 53 20.58 16.92 -3.49
C ASP A 53 20.00 18.22 -4.06
N GLY A 54 19.84 19.22 -3.18
CA GLY A 54 19.24 20.51 -3.53
C GLY A 54 17.70 20.51 -3.63
N LYS A 55 17.02 19.37 -3.48
CA LYS A 55 15.55 19.33 -3.36
C LYS A 55 15.12 19.35 -1.89
N ARG A 56 13.96 19.95 -1.63
CA ARG A 56 13.35 20.04 -0.28
C ARG A 56 12.30 18.95 -0.04
N CYS A 57 12.23 17.97 -0.92
CA CYS A 57 11.26 16.88 -0.89
C CYS A 57 11.93 15.59 -1.34
N LEU A 58 11.32 14.46 -0.98
CA LEU A 58 11.74 13.17 -1.48
C LEU A 58 11.45 13.09 -2.98
N ASN A 59 12.36 12.48 -3.72
CA ASN A 59 12.25 12.22 -5.15
C ASN A 59 11.30 11.04 -5.42
N PHE A 60 10.04 11.21 -5.04
CA PHE A 60 8.96 10.31 -5.39
C PHE A 60 8.09 10.93 -6.47
N ASP A 61 7.57 10.07 -7.34
CA ASP A 61 6.45 10.44 -8.20
C ASP A 61 5.19 10.55 -7.35
N TYR A 62 4.83 11.77 -6.97
CA TYR A 62 3.60 12.07 -6.23
C TYR A 62 2.34 12.10 -7.13
N TYR A 63 2.45 11.56 -8.36
CA TYR A 63 1.44 11.49 -9.41
C TYR A 63 1.05 12.86 -9.97
N ASP A 64 -0.21 13.04 -10.41
CA ASP A 64 -0.82 14.20 -11.10
C ASP A 64 -0.64 15.58 -10.41
N PHE A 65 0.16 15.67 -9.35
CA PHE A 65 0.58 16.91 -8.72
C PHE A 65 1.72 17.58 -9.50
N ASN A 66 1.39 18.24 -10.60
CA ASN A 66 2.29 19.18 -11.29
C ASN A 66 2.35 20.56 -10.59
N GLY A 67 1.94 20.66 -9.33
CA GLY A 67 1.77 21.94 -8.62
C GLY A 67 3.03 22.46 -7.93
N LEU A 68 4.18 21.80 -8.12
CA LEU A 68 5.48 22.26 -7.64
C LEU A 68 6.15 23.20 -8.65
N ASP A 69 5.46 24.29 -9.02
CA ASP A 69 6.04 25.34 -9.85
C ASP A 69 6.80 26.33 -8.94
N GLY A 70 8.10 26.06 -8.72
CA GLY A 70 8.98 26.94 -7.96
C GLY A 70 8.78 26.87 -6.44
N GLN A 71 8.51 28.01 -5.81
CA GLN A 71 8.39 28.12 -4.33
C GLN A 71 6.95 28.08 -3.83
N ASP A 72 5.95 28.12 -4.70
CA ASP A 72 4.54 28.20 -4.33
C ASP A 72 3.82 26.86 -4.53
N PHE A 73 3.06 26.44 -3.53
CA PHE A 73 2.07 25.37 -3.68
C PHE A 73 0.77 25.97 -4.26
N ARG A 74 0.39 25.57 -5.48
CA ARG A 74 -0.87 26.03 -6.10
C ARG A 74 -1.77 24.86 -6.45
N LEU A 75 -2.98 24.86 -5.91
CA LEU A 75 -4.05 23.95 -6.30
C LEU A 75 -4.82 24.51 -7.49
N ARG A 76 -5.14 23.65 -8.46
CA ARG A 76 -6.13 23.94 -9.48
C ARG A 76 -7.49 23.39 -9.03
N ALA A 77 -8.57 23.92 -9.59
CA ALA A 77 -9.90 23.34 -9.40
C ALA A 77 -9.87 21.84 -9.76
N LYS A 78 -10.58 21.01 -8.98
CA LYS A 78 -10.56 19.53 -9.07
C LYS A 78 -9.32 18.85 -8.49
N GLN A 79 -8.44 19.59 -7.81
CA GLN A 79 -7.28 19.06 -7.07
C GLN A 79 -7.46 19.16 -5.55
N GLU A 80 -8.69 19.29 -5.06
CA GLU A 80 -8.98 19.45 -3.63
C GLU A 80 -8.56 18.20 -2.84
N ALA A 81 -8.60 17.02 -3.48
CA ALA A 81 -8.13 15.77 -2.88
C ALA A 81 -6.69 15.87 -2.35
N PHE A 82 -5.80 16.67 -2.95
CA PHE A 82 -4.40 16.76 -2.51
C PHE A 82 -4.23 17.37 -1.11
N VAL A 83 -5.21 18.14 -0.63
CA VAL A 83 -5.18 18.77 0.70
C VAL A 83 -6.16 18.15 1.69
N CYS A 84 -6.97 17.17 1.27
CA CYS A 84 -7.85 16.46 2.18
C CYS A 84 -7.07 15.51 3.08
N ASP A 85 -7.49 15.35 4.33
CA ASP A 85 -6.89 14.38 5.23
C ASP A 85 -7.07 12.96 4.65
N PRO A 86 -5.98 12.20 4.44
CA PRO A 86 -6.07 10.85 3.89
C PRO A 86 -6.45 9.81 4.94
N THR A 87 -6.48 10.16 6.23
CA THR A 87 -6.82 9.26 7.33
C THR A 87 -8.20 9.56 7.89
N ASP A 88 -8.52 10.83 8.14
CA ASP A 88 -9.84 11.28 8.61
C ASP A 88 -10.74 11.68 7.44
N VAL A 89 -11.40 10.68 6.84
CA VAL A 89 -12.34 10.90 5.73
C VAL A 89 -13.75 11.05 6.31
N HIS A 90 -14.17 12.28 6.59
CA HIS A 90 -15.44 12.57 7.28
C HIS A 90 -16.69 11.97 6.62
N GLN A 91 -16.73 11.81 5.30
CA GLN A 91 -17.87 11.23 4.57
C GLN A 91 -17.87 9.69 4.59
N LEU A 92 -16.78 9.06 5.04
CA LEU A 92 -16.62 7.61 4.99
C LEU A 92 -17.57 6.85 5.92
N PRO A 93 -17.85 7.29 7.17
CA PRO A 93 -18.82 6.61 8.03
C PRO A 93 -20.22 6.51 7.38
N ASP A 94 -20.71 7.60 6.81
CA ASP A 94 -21.99 7.63 6.11
C ASP A 94 -21.99 6.72 4.89
N TYR A 95 -20.89 6.71 4.13
CA TYR A 95 -20.72 5.78 3.01
C TYR A 95 -20.77 4.30 3.45
N LEU A 96 -20.08 3.94 4.54
CA LEU A 96 -20.05 2.57 5.06
C LEU A 96 -21.40 2.10 5.62
N ASN A 97 -22.19 3.04 6.17
CA ASN A 97 -23.54 2.75 6.63
C ASN A 97 -24.51 2.53 5.46
N ASN A 98 -24.31 3.25 4.35
CA ASN A 98 -25.19 3.26 3.18
C ASN A 98 -24.62 2.47 1.97
N LEU A 99 -23.90 1.37 2.23
CA LEU A 99 -23.38 0.53 1.15
C LEU A 99 -24.51 0.00 0.26
N PRO A 100 -24.29 -0.09 -1.08
CA PRO A 100 -25.27 -0.63 -2.02
C PRO A 100 -25.73 -2.02 -1.61
N ALA A 101 -27.04 -2.23 -1.52
CA ALA A 101 -27.63 -3.53 -1.22
C ALA A 101 -27.93 -4.33 -2.51
N ILE A 102 -27.87 -5.65 -2.42
CA ILE A 102 -28.28 -6.56 -3.49
C ILE A 102 -29.77 -6.34 -3.79
N LYS A 103 -30.10 -6.08 -5.05
CA LYS A 103 -31.50 -5.93 -5.47
C LYS A 103 -32.15 -7.31 -5.61
N PRO A 104 -33.35 -7.54 -5.07
CA PRO A 104 -34.02 -8.84 -5.16
C PRO A 104 -34.42 -9.26 -6.59
N SER A 105 -34.31 -8.36 -7.58
CA SER A 105 -34.62 -8.64 -8.99
C SER A 105 -33.45 -9.30 -9.77
N ASP A 106 -32.26 -9.40 -9.18
CA ASP A 106 -31.13 -10.07 -9.83
C ASP A 106 -31.19 -11.59 -9.56
N SER A 107 -32.30 -12.19 -9.98
CA SER A 107 -32.36 -13.65 -10.12
C SER A 107 -31.38 -14.04 -11.22
N PRO A 108 -30.52 -15.06 -11.02
CA PRO A 108 -29.65 -15.53 -12.08
C PRO A 108 -30.52 -15.96 -13.26
N SER A 109 -30.39 -15.26 -14.39
CA SER A 109 -30.97 -15.74 -15.64
C SER A 109 -30.47 -17.16 -15.89
N PRO A 110 -31.34 -18.09 -16.31
CA PRO A 110 -30.94 -19.47 -16.55
C PRO A 110 -29.76 -19.49 -17.51
N SER A 111 -28.68 -20.12 -17.05
CA SER A 111 -27.44 -20.31 -17.77
C SER A 111 -27.77 -20.78 -19.18
N LYS A 112 -27.40 -19.98 -20.19
CA LYS A 112 -27.55 -20.38 -21.59
C LYS A 112 -26.73 -21.66 -21.77
N SER A 113 -27.44 -22.71 -22.17
CA SER A 113 -26.92 -24.06 -22.36
C SER A 113 -25.68 -24.06 -23.24
N ASN A 114 -24.74 -24.92 -22.84
CA ASN A 114 -23.49 -25.19 -23.52
C ASN A 114 -23.74 -25.56 -24.99
N THR A 115 -23.45 -24.63 -25.90
CA THR A 115 -23.21 -24.98 -27.30
C THR A 115 -21.83 -25.63 -27.36
N SER A 116 -21.82 -26.96 -27.47
CA SER A 116 -20.66 -27.73 -27.89
C SER A 116 -20.19 -27.21 -29.25
N VAL A 117 -18.94 -26.78 -29.40
CA VAL A 117 -18.08 -27.05 -30.57
C VAL A 117 -16.64 -26.60 -30.27
N SER A 118 -15.73 -27.49 -30.70
CA SER A 118 -14.27 -27.40 -30.85
C SER A 118 -13.42 -27.41 -29.59
N GLN A 119 -12.48 -28.36 -29.56
CA GLN A 119 -11.29 -28.33 -28.69
C GLN A 119 -10.58 -27.00 -28.92
N SER A 120 -10.91 -26.03 -28.07
CA SER A 120 -10.20 -24.76 -28.02
C SER A 120 -8.74 -25.06 -27.72
N GLN A 121 -7.81 -24.54 -28.52
CA GLN A 121 -6.37 -24.52 -28.19
C GLN A 121 -6.06 -23.55 -27.02
N ASP A 122 -7.07 -23.17 -26.25
CA ASP A 122 -6.93 -22.33 -25.07
C ASP A 122 -6.15 -23.08 -23.98
N PRO A 123 -4.92 -22.65 -23.64
CA PRO A 123 -4.12 -23.31 -22.62
C PRO A 123 -4.76 -23.23 -21.23
N PHE A 124 -5.70 -22.31 -21.00
CA PHE A 124 -6.43 -22.20 -19.73
C PHE A 124 -7.59 -23.19 -19.63
N SER A 125 -8.00 -23.84 -20.73
CA SER A 125 -9.09 -24.81 -20.71
C SER A 125 -8.80 -26.08 -19.90
N ALA A 126 -7.50 -26.37 -19.69
CA ALA A 126 -7.04 -27.49 -18.86
C ALA A 126 -6.91 -27.12 -17.36
N LEU A 127 -7.03 -25.84 -17.00
CA LEU A 127 -6.89 -25.40 -15.62
C LEU A 127 -8.19 -25.59 -14.84
N PRO A 128 -8.12 -26.01 -13.56
CA PRO A 128 -9.25 -25.94 -12.64
C PRO A 128 -9.82 -24.52 -12.55
N THR A 129 -11.14 -24.42 -12.39
CA THR A 129 -11.88 -23.16 -12.28
C THR A 129 -11.32 -22.26 -11.18
N GLU A 130 -10.88 -22.85 -10.06
CA GLU A 130 -10.30 -22.15 -8.92
C GLU A 130 -9.03 -21.40 -9.31
N LEU A 131 -8.17 -22.01 -10.14
CA LEU A 131 -6.95 -21.36 -10.63
C LEU A 131 -7.28 -20.22 -11.58
N ILE A 132 -8.28 -20.39 -12.45
CA ILE A 132 -8.72 -19.31 -13.34
C ILE A 132 -9.31 -18.14 -12.54
N LEU A 133 -10.06 -18.41 -11.46
CA LEU A 133 -10.56 -17.38 -10.54
C LEU A 133 -9.43 -16.64 -9.83
N ILE A 134 -8.38 -17.35 -9.37
CA ILE A 134 -7.18 -16.73 -8.81
C ILE A 134 -6.49 -15.84 -9.85
N ILE A 135 -6.31 -16.33 -11.07
CA ILE A 135 -5.71 -15.55 -12.16
C ILE A 135 -6.53 -14.28 -12.41
N LYS A 136 -7.86 -14.41 -12.54
CA LYS A 136 -8.77 -13.26 -12.67
C LYS A 136 -8.66 -12.26 -11.53
N LEU A 137 -8.43 -12.72 -10.30
CA LEU A 137 -8.31 -11.86 -9.12
C LEU A 137 -7.08 -10.96 -9.19
N TYR A 138 -5.98 -11.44 -9.76
CA TYR A 138 -4.71 -10.70 -9.84
C TYR A 138 -4.49 -9.97 -11.17
N ILE A 139 -5.41 -10.10 -12.14
CA ILE A 139 -5.31 -9.36 -13.39
C ILE A 139 -5.66 -7.88 -13.16
N PRO A 140 -4.77 -6.95 -13.55
CA PRO A 140 -5.05 -5.52 -13.49
C PRO A 140 -6.36 -5.17 -14.18
N ARG A 141 -7.09 -4.21 -13.61
CA ARG A 141 -8.42 -3.83 -14.08
C ARG A 141 -8.44 -3.47 -15.57
N GLU A 142 -7.41 -2.78 -16.05
CA GLU A 142 -7.24 -2.32 -17.43
C GLU A 142 -7.09 -3.50 -18.40
N ALA A 143 -6.47 -4.59 -17.95
CA ALA A 143 -6.26 -5.81 -18.71
C ALA A 143 -7.41 -6.83 -18.55
N PHE A 144 -8.37 -6.56 -17.66
CA PHE A 144 -9.40 -7.54 -17.31
C PHE A 144 -10.34 -7.86 -18.47
N ILE A 145 -10.86 -6.85 -19.18
CA ILE A 145 -11.72 -7.08 -20.36
C ILE A 145 -10.93 -7.71 -21.52
N PRO A 146 -9.74 -7.20 -21.91
CA PRO A 146 -8.89 -7.86 -22.91
C PRO A 146 -8.62 -9.33 -22.57
N PHE A 147 -8.34 -9.65 -21.31
CA PHE A 147 -8.12 -11.03 -20.86
C PHE A 147 -9.36 -11.91 -21.05
N LEU A 148 -10.55 -11.44 -20.65
CA LEU A 148 -11.79 -12.21 -20.85
C LEU A 148 -12.09 -12.44 -22.34
N LEU A 149 -11.73 -11.50 -23.22
CA LEU A 149 -11.88 -11.66 -24.67
C LEU A 149 -10.87 -12.64 -25.26
N ALA A 150 -9.64 -12.66 -24.74
CA ALA A 150 -8.56 -13.52 -25.23
C ALA A 150 -8.64 -14.97 -24.70
N VAL A 151 -9.27 -15.19 -23.53
CA VAL A 151 -9.30 -16.48 -22.84
C VAL A 151 -10.76 -16.97 -22.68
N PRO A 152 -11.26 -17.78 -23.64
CA PRO A 152 -12.62 -18.31 -23.60
C PRO A 152 -12.95 -19.12 -22.34
N ALA A 153 -12.00 -19.87 -21.77
CA ALA A 153 -12.23 -20.59 -20.52
C ALA A 153 -12.54 -19.62 -19.36
N ALA A 154 -11.87 -18.46 -19.34
CA ALA A 154 -12.11 -17.43 -18.34
C ALA A 154 -13.45 -16.72 -18.55
N SER A 155 -13.85 -16.37 -19.76
CA SER A 155 -15.11 -15.64 -19.98
C SER A 155 -16.37 -16.39 -19.55
N ARG A 156 -16.32 -17.73 -19.53
CA ARG A 156 -17.44 -18.59 -19.13
C ARG A 156 -17.64 -18.69 -17.62
N ILE A 157 -16.63 -18.33 -16.82
CA ILE A 157 -16.71 -18.41 -15.37
C ILE A 157 -17.41 -17.17 -14.83
N GLU A 158 -18.57 -17.39 -14.21
CA GLU A 158 -19.35 -16.37 -13.52
C GLU A 158 -18.60 -15.86 -12.27
N LEU A 159 -18.65 -14.54 -12.04
CA LEU A 159 -18.01 -13.90 -10.91
C LEU A 159 -19.03 -13.71 -9.79
N THR A 160 -18.77 -14.32 -8.64
CA THR A 160 -19.63 -14.21 -7.46
C THR A 160 -19.50 -12.84 -6.80
N ASN A 161 -20.45 -12.49 -5.93
CA ASN A 161 -20.35 -11.30 -5.10
C ASN A 161 -19.09 -11.32 -4.21
N SER A 162 -18.73 -12.49 -3.66
CA SER A 162 -17.51 -12.68 -2.86
C SER A 162 -16.22 -12.44 -3.65
N PHE A 163 -16.21 -12.70 -4.96
CA PHE A 163 -15.07 -12.38 -5.82
C PHE A 163 -14.76 -10.88 -5.81
N PHE A 164 -15.78 -10.03 -5.86
CA PHE A 164 -15.58 -8.57 -5.83
C PHE A 164 -15.09 -8.08 -4.47
N LEU A 165 -15.54 -8.69 -3.36
CA LEU A 165 -14.97 -8.40 -2.04
C LEU A 165 -13.48 -8.78 -1.96
N ALA A 166 -13.12 -9.97 -2.45
CA ALA A 166 -11.71 -10.38 -2.56
C ALA A 166 -10.92 -9.41 -3.44
N ARG A 167 -11.52 -8.93 -4.53
CA ARG A 167 -10.89 -7.97 -5.44
C ARG A 167 -10.66 -6.61 -4.79
N ILE A 168 -11.57 -6.11 -3.95
CA ILE A 168 -11.32 -4.90 -3.14
C ILE A 168 -10.10 -5.10 -2.24
N ALA A 169 -9.95 -6.28 -1.63
CA ALA A 169 -8.80 -6.57 -0.77
C ALA A 169 -7.46 -6.57 -1.51
N VAL A 170 -7.45 -6.93 -2.79
CA VAL A 170 -6.25 -6.96 -3.65
C VAL A 170 -5.98 -5.60 -4.28
N ASP A 171 -6.97 -5.01 -4.95
CA ASP A 171 -6.82 -3.81 -5.77
C ASP A 171 -6.89 -2.52 -4.94
N MET A 172 -7.61 -2.55 -3.81
CA MET A 172 -7.90 -1.37 -2.99
C MET A 172 -7.62 -1.60 -1.49
N PRO A 173 -6.43 -2.10 -1.10
CA PRO A 173 -6.10 -2.34 0.31
C PRO A 173 -6.07 -1.03 1.15
N TRP A 174 -6.01 0.13 0.50
CA TRP A 174 -6.19 1.45 1.12
C TRP A 174 -7.63 1.73 1.60
N ALA A 175 -8.63 0.96 1.16
CA ALA A 175 -10.01 1.04 1.65
C ALA A 175 -10.23 0.10 2.86
N TRP A 176 -9.29 0.11 3.81
CA TRP A 176 -9.23 -0.90 4.89
C TRP A 176 -10.47 -0.93 5.78
N GLU A 177 -11.23 0.16 5.90
CA GLU A 177 -12.48 0.18 6.67
C GLU A 177 -13.59 -0.66 6.02
N VAL A 178 -13.60 -0.76 4.68
CA VAL A 178 -14.51 -1.64 3.93
C VAL A 178 -14.18 -3.12 4.18
N LEU A 179 -12.89 -3.40 4.38
CA LEU A 179 -12.35 -4.74 4.61
C LEU A 179 -12.33 -5.13 6.10
N SER A 180 -12.72 -4.22 6.99
CA SER A 180 -12.79 -4.42 8.44
C SER A 180 -14.24 -4.65 8.88
N PRO A 181 -14.50 -5.33 10.02
CA PRO A 181 -15.86 -5.45 10.53
C PRO A 181 -16.39 -4.06 10.95
N PRO A 182 -17.71 -3.80 10.87
CA PRO A 182 -18.78 -4.69 10.40
C PRO A 182 -18.98 -4.84 8.87
N PRO A 183 -18.56 -3.92 7.97
CA PRO A 183 -18.88 -3.98 6.54
C PRO A 183 -18.70 -5.33 5.85
N PHE A 184 -17.52 -5.97 5.93
CA PHE A 184 -17.28 -7.20 5.16
C PHE A 184 -18.12 -8.40 5.61
N LYS A 185 -18.74 -8.35 6.80
CA LYS A 185 -19.61 -9.42 7.32
C LYS A 185 -21.05 -9.32 6.81
N ARG A 186 -21.40 -8.21 6.16
CA ARG A 186 -22.73 -7.99 5.60
C ARG A 186 -22.96 -8.89 4.38
N THR A 187 -24.05 -9.63 4.38
CA THR A 187 -24.47 -10.50 3.27
C THR A 187 -25.42 -9.80 2.30
N ASP A 188 -25.96 -8.65 2.69
CA ASP A 188 -26.89 -7.84 1.91
C ASP A 188 -26.20 -6.89 0.92
N VAL A 189 -24.87 -6.78 0.97
CA VAL A 189 -24.10 -5.79 0.19
C VAL A 189 -23.78 -6.30 -1.22
N ASP A 190 -24.00 -5.46 -2.22
CA ASP A 190 -23.50 -5.66 -3.59
C ASP A 190 -22.04 -5.20 -3.69
N TRP A 191 -21.11 -6.13 -3.50
CA TRP A 191 -19.68 -5.87 -3.54
C TRP A 191 -19.19 -5.48 -4.93
N ARG A 192 -19.89 -5.84 -6.00
CA ARG A 192 -19.57 -5.39 -7.36
C ARG A 192 -19.85 -3.90 -7.51
N ALA A 193 -20.99 -3.44 -6.99
CA ALA A 193 -21.32 -2.02 -6.96
C ALA A 193 -20.34 -1.25 -6.08
N VAL A 194 -20.00 -1.77 -4.89
CA VAL A 194 -18.98 -1.18 -4.00
C VAL A 194 -17.63 -1.04 -4.70
N TYR A 195 -17.12 -2.12 -5.31
CA TYR A 195 -15.86 -2.10 -6.05
C TYR A 195 -15.85 -1.03 -7.14
N THR A 196 -16.94 -0.94 -7.92
CA THR A 196 -17.06 0.05 -9.00
C THR A 196 -17.10 1.48 -8.46
N HIS A 197 -17.83 1.69 -7.37
CA HIS A 197 -17.96 3.00 -6.73
C HIS A 197 -16.64 3.47 -6.12
N LEU A 198 -15.99 2.65 -5.30
CA LEU A 198 -14.69 2.97 -4.68
C LEU A 198 -13.62 3.31 -5.72
N TYR A 199 -13.55 2.53 -6.81
CA TYR A 199 -12.63 2.81 -7.91
C TYR A 199 -12.90 4.18 -8.54
N THR A 200 -14.19 4.53 -8.71
CA THR A 200 -14.58 5.81 -9.30
C THR A 200 -14.23 6.98 -8.37
N GLU A 201 -14.54 6.84 -7.07
CA GLU A 201 -14.36 7.87 -6.05
C GLU A 201 -12.90 8.08 -5.64
N SER A 202 -12.01 7.13 -5.91
CA SER A 202 -10.57 7.26 -5.63
C SER A 202 -9.77 7.79 -6.82
N SER A 203 -10.43 8.16 -7.92
CA SER A 203 -9.77 8.65 -9.14
C SER A 203 -9.42 10.14 -9.01
N ALA A 204 -8.15 10.51 -9.22
CA ALA A 204 -7.69 11.90 -9.14
C ALA A 204 -8.29 12.85 -10.21
N SER A 205 -8.86 12.29 -11.28
CA SER A 205 -9.41 13.03 -12.42
C SER A 205 -10.84 13.54 -12.23
N ARG A 206 -11.49 13.23 -11.10
CA ARG A 206 -12.88 13.59 -10.83
C ARG A 206 -13.00 14.43 -9.56
N THR A 207 -13.96 15.34 -9.54
CA THR A 207 -14.51 15.88 -8.29
C THR A 207 -15.19 14.72 -7.57
N ASN A 208 -14.43 14.05 -6.71
CA ASN A 208 -14.87 12.89 -5.96
C ASN A 208 -15.79 13.33 -4.82
N ALA A 209 -16.83 12.55 -4.55
CA ALA A 209 -17.61 12.67 -3.34
C ALA A 209 -16.79 12.29 -2.08
N LEU A 210 -15.73 11.49 -2.25
CA LEU A 210 -14.81 11.08 -1.17
C LEU A 210 -13.36 11.56 -1.43
N PRO A 211 -13.07 12.88 -1.39
CA PRO A 211 -11.76 13.41 -1.79
C PRO A 211 -10.60 12.95 -0.89
N GLY A 212 -10.84 12.73 0.41
CA GLY A 212 -9.84 12.14 1.31
C GLY A 212 -9.45 10.70 0.93
N LEU A 213 -10.39 9.94 0.37
CA LEU A 213 -10.15 8.57 -0.09
C LEU A 213 -9.27 8.55 -1.36
N ALA A 214 -9.49 9.50 -2.27
CA ALA A 214 -8.60 9.70 -3.42
C ALA A 214 -7.18 10.08 -2.99
N ASN A 215 -7.04 10.95 -1.98
CA ASN A 215 -5.72 11.29 -1.43
C ASN A 215 -5.05 10.07 -0.79
N ARG A 216 -5.80 9.30 -0.01
CA ARG A 216 -5.32 8.08 0.62
C ARG A 216 -4.83 7.07 -0.41
N ARG A 217 -5.59 6.83 -1.48
CA ARG A 217 -5.19 5.94 -2.58
C ARG A 217 -3.89 6.42 -3.24
N ARG A 218 -3.75 7.73 -3.49
CA ARG A 218 -2.52 8.32 -4.03
C ARG A 218 -1.31 8.09 -3.10
N ILE A 219 -1.44 8.43 -1.82
CA ILE A 219 -0.36 8.26 -0.83
C ILE A 219 -0.01 6.78 -0.67
N TRP A 220 -1.02 5.91 -0.62
CA TRP A 220 -0.81 4.46 -0.59
C TRP A 220 -0.01 3.98 -1.80
N ASP A 221 -0.32 4.47 -3.00
CA ASP A 221 0.41 4.12 -4.21
C ASP A 221 1.89 4.56 -4.13
N VAL A 222 2.18 5.78 -3.63
CA VAL A 222 3.57 6.23 -3.38
C VAL A 222 4.26 5.33 -2.35
N CYS A 223 3.61 5.08 -1.21
CA CYS A 223 4.17 4.25 -0.15
C CYS A 223 4.44 2.81 -0.62
N SER A 224 3.50 2.19 -1.35
CA SER A 224 3.60 0.79 -1.76
C SER A 224 4.53 0.56 -2.94
N LYS A 225 4.56 1.46 -3.92
CA LYS A 225 5.33 1.28 -5.17
C LYS A 225 6.74 1.87 -5.09
N GLN A 226 6.98 2.86 -4.23
CA GLN A 226 8.25 3.59 -4.20
C GLN A 226 8.95 3.49 -2.84
N ALA A 227 8.29 3.85 -1.75
CA ALA A 227 8.93 3.85 -0.42
C ALA A 227 9.17 2.43 0.14
N ALA A 228 8.14 1.58 0.15
CA ALA A 228 8.24 0.24 0.74
C ALA A 228 9.32 -0.64 0.09
N PRO A 229 9.54 -0.63 -1.24
CA PRO A 229 10.66 -1.34 -1.85
C PRO A 229 12.03 -0.91 -1.32
N ILE A 230 12.26 0.40 -1.16
CA ILE A 230 13.50 0.94 -0.60
C ILE A 230 13.66 0.49 0.87
N TYR A 231 12.58 0.61 1.65
CA TYR A 231 12.58 0.23 3.06
C TYR A 231 12.95 -1.25 3.24
N LYS A 232 12.26 -2.13 2.49
CA LYS A 232 12.49 -3.58 2.55
C LYS A 232 13.90 -3.94 2.14
N ARG A 233 14.46 -3.28 1.13
CA ARG A 233 15.86 -3.47 0.74
C ARG A 233 16.78 -3.17 1.92
N ARG A 234 16.65 -1.99 2.52
CA ARG A 234 17.45 -1.54 3.67
C ARG A 234 17.31 -2.47 4.88
N ALA A 235 16.07 -2.78 5.27
CA ALA A 235 15.80 -3.70 6.38
C ALA A 235 16.43 -5.09 6.16
N ASN A 236 16.43 -5.59 4.91
CA ASN A 236 17.06 -6.88 4.60
C ASN A 236 18.60 -6.81 4.60
N GLU A 237 19.19 -5.68 4.21
CA GLU A 237 20.64 -5.44 4.30
C GLU A 237 21.09 -5.39 5.77
N GLU A 238 20.35 -4.67 6.62
CA GLU A 238 20.63 -4.55 8.05
C GLU A 238 20.51 -5.90 8.78
N ARG A 239 19.49 -6.70 8.45
CA ARG A 239 19.33 -8.07 8.97
C ARG A 239 20.52 -8.95 8.59
N LYS A 240 20.93 -8.94 7.31
CA LYS A 240 22.10 -9.70 6.85
C LYS A 240 23.40 -9.23 7.50
N ALA A 241 23.60 -7.93 7.65
CA ALA A 241 24.77 -7.37 8.31
C ALA A 241 24.83 -7.78 9.79
N SER A 242 23.68 -7.83 10.47
CA SER A 242 23.59 -8.29 11.86
C SER A 242 23.90 -9.78 12.00
N GLU A 243 23.43 -10.61 11.07
CA GLU A 243 23.72 -12.05 11.03
C GLU A 243 25.21 -12.33 10.74
N GLN A 244 25.83 -11.55 9.86
CA GLN A 244 27.26 -11.68 9.52
C GLN A 244 28.19 -11.03 10.55
N GLY A 245 27.73 -9.98 11.23
CA GLY A 245 28.46 -9.26 12.28
C GLY A 245 28.39 -9.91 13.67
N SER A 246 27.64 -11.00 13.80
CA SER A 246 27.61 -11.84 15.00
C SER A 246 28.97 -12.49 15.22
N VAL A 247 29.83 -11.81 15.98
CA VAL A 247 31.08 -12.38 16.49
C VAL A 247 30.74 -13.65 17.27
N PRO A 248 31.29 -14.84 16.90
CA PRO A 248 31.00 -16.09 17.61
C PRO A 248 31.25 -15.92 19.11
N GLU A 249 30.40 -16.49 19.96
CA GLU A 249 30.54 -16.37 21.43
C GLU A 249 31.92 -16.84 21.92
N GLU A 250 32.54 -17.78 21.19
CA GLU A 250 33.93 -18.23 21.42
C GLU A 250 34.97 -17.12 21.20
N VAL A 251 34.76 -16.26 20.19
CA VAL A 251 35.60 -15.10 19.91
C VAL A 251 35.34 -13.98 20.92
N LYS A 252 34.09 -13.76 21.35
CA LYS A 252 33.78 -12.83 22.46
C LYS A 252 34.40 -13.29 23.78
N ALA A 253 34.36 -14.59 24.07
CA ALA A 253 34.97 -15.18 25.26
C ALA A 253 36.51 -15.04 25.26
N ARG A 254 37.13 -15.05 24.07
CA ARG A 254 38.58 -14.86 23.87
C ARG A 254 39.01 -13.41 23.74
N ALA A 255 38.10 -12.50 23.41
CA ALA A 255 38.33 -11.05 23.35
C ALA A 255 38.41 -10.41 24.76
N ARG A 256 39.12 -11.05 25.69
CA ARG A 256 39.50 -10.45 26.97
C ARG A 256 40.85 -9.79 26.78
N CYS A 257 40.88 -8.46 26.80
CA CYS A 257 42.14 -7.73 26.83
C CYS A 257 42.81 -7.96 28.19
N ALA A 258 43.90 -8.73 28.23
CA ALA A 258 44.63 -9.01 29.47
C ALA A 258 45.20 -7.75 30.17
N HIS A 259 45.18 -6.60 29.48
CA HIS A 259 45.76 -5.33 29.94
C HIS A 259 44.70 -4.27 30.29
N MET A 260 43.41 -4.60 30.17
CA MET A 260 42.33 -3.69 30.58
C MET A 260 41.69 -4.24 31.87
N PRO A 261 41.97 -3.66 33.05
CA PRO A 261 41.28 -4.06 34.26
C PRO A 261 39.78 -3.79 34.11
N HIS A 262 38.95 -4.80 34.42
CA HIS A 262 37.52 -4.61 34.54
C HIS A 262 37.24 -3.63 35.68
N VAL A 263 37.01 -2.36 35.35
CA VAL A 263 36.48 -1.38 36.28
C VAL A 263 34.97 -1.64 36.40
N LEU A 264 34.60 -2.63 37.21
CA LEU A 264 33.25 -2.66 37.77
C LEU A 264 33.18 -1.61 38.86
N SER A 265 32.28 -0.64 38.72
CA SER A 265 31.97 0.35 39.74
C SER A 265 30.47 0.35 40.01
N PRO A 266 29.98 0.35 41.27
CA PRO A 266 30.61 -0.10 42.50
C PRO A 266 29.95 -1.37 43.08
N ALA A 267 30.65 -1.99 44.03
CA ALA A 267 30.24 -3.21 44.72
C ALA A 267 28.96 -3.04 45.57
N PRO A 268 28.15 -4.09 45.74
CA PRO A 268 26.99 -4.05 46.61
C PRO A 268 27.42 -3.87 48.06
N THR A 269 26.95 -2.78 48.68
CA THR A 269 27.07 -2.51 50.11
C THR A 269 26.30 -3.56 50.91
N LYS A 270 26.95 -4.09 51.96
CA LYS A 270 26.33 -4.96 52.98
C LYS A 270 25.27 -4.23 53.79
#